data_AF-A0A8T2ANG3-F1
#
_entry.id   AF-A0A8T2ANG3-F1
#
_cell.length_a   1.000
_cell.length_b   1.000
_cell.length_c   1.000
_cell.angle_alpha   90.00
_cell.angle_beta   90.00
_cell.angle_gamma   90.00
#
_symmetry.space_group_name_H-M   'P 1'
#
loop_
_entity.id
_entity.type
_entity.pdbx_description
1 polymer ?
#
loop_
_entity_poly.entity_id
_entity_poly.type
_entity_poly.pdbx_seq_one_letter_code
_entity_poly.pdbx_strand_id
1 'polypeptide(L)'
;MGESTMKGFESNGSDASEIPKDRIFSRIRVEGYDTSLYEYDLELALTKHFSSCGEMSHIYIPRNFEKGILKSFALVDFATEGAVEKALKLSGSAVEGGWRVFVKESPFNGDYIDPGWADVSFKHFSSERELIVSGYDTSLPEIDLQIGLSKHFSSCGEVTGVTILPTCRKATIFIREEGAAEKALELSGRDMGGWNITVECVMPPMDSEKNFPTSNRAPPSILGIMNKMMKKMNKKTTE
;
A
#
# COMPACT_ATOMS: atom_id res chain seq x y z
N MET A 1 19.19 -4.07 73.05
CA MET A 1 18.85 -5.47 72.73
C MET A 1 17.42 -5.48 72.23
N GLY A 2 17.08 -5.82 70.99
CA GLY A 2 17.87 -6.47 69.94
C GLY A 2 17.54 -5.94 68.55
N GLU A 3 18.48 -6.20 67.65
CA GLU A 3 18.44 -6.00 66.21
C GLU A 3 17.43 -6.93 65.52
N SER A 4 16.91 -6.49 64.37
CA SER A 4 16.38 -7.35 63.30
C SER A 4 16.44 -6.51 62.01
N THR A 5 17.58 -6.47 61.31
CA THR A 5 18.04 -7.40 60.24
C THR A 5 17.15 -7.36 59.00
N MET A 6 17.61 -6.63 57.99
CA MET A 6 17.14 -6.66 56.61
C MET A 6 17.24 -8.07 56.04
N LYS A 7 16.16 -8.57 55.42
CA LYS A 7 16.18 -9.81 54.64
C LYS A 7 16.21 -9.45 53.15
N GLY A 8 17.26 -9.91 52.48
CA GLY A 8 17.57 -9.62 51.09
C GLY A 8 16.55 -10.18 50.10
N PHE A 9 16.45 -9.49 48.97
CA PHE A 9 15.74 -9.93 47.77
C PHE A 9 16.63 -10.94 47.03
N GLU A 10 16.22 -12.21 47.02
CA GLU A 10 16.81 -13.22 46.14
C GLU A 10 16.31 -12.98 44.71
N SER A 11 17.25 -12.80 43.78
CA SER A 11 16.98 -12.70 42.35
C SER A 11 16.93 -14.12 41.77
N ASN A 12 15.73 -14.64 41.56
CA ASN A 12 15.55 -15.84 40.76
C ASN A 12 15.49 -15.43 39.29
N GLY A 13 16.58 -15.73 38.58
CA GLY A 13 16.60 -15.77 37.13
C GLY A 13 15.53 -16.73 36.62
N SER A 14 14.62 -16.19 35.82
CA SER A 14 13.71 -16.92 34.94
C SER A 14 13.96 -16.30 33.57
N ASP A 15 14.82 -16.93 32.78
CA ASP A 15 14.48 -17.97 31.81
C ASP A 15 13.48 -17.47 30.78
N ALA A 16 13.88 -17.62 29.52
CA ALA A 16 13.29 -16.96 28.37
C ALA A 16 11.77 -17.12 28.37
N SER A 17 11.07 -16.00 28.56
CA SER A 17 9.63 -15.91 28.49
C SER A 17 9.15 -16.55 27.19
N GLU A 18 8.53 -17.71 27.30
CA GLU A 18 7.71 -18.32 26.27
C GLU A 18 6.66 -17.29 25.86
N ILE A 19 6.91 -16.63 24.72
CA ILE A 19 5.95 -15.73 24.10
C ILE A 19 4.74 -16.59 23.73
N PRO A 20 3.51 -16.25 24.18
CA PRO A 20 2.33 -17.02 23.87
C PRO A 20 2.17 -17.16 22.34
N LYS A 21 2.18 -18.41 21.86
CA LYS A 21 2.08 -18.79 20.43
C LYS A 21 0.69 -18.58 19.82
N ASP A 22 -0.10 -17.65 20.34
CA ASP A 22 -1.35 -17.25 19.71
C ASP A 22 -1.06 -16.15 18.70
N ARG A 23 -0.27 -16.51 17.68
CA ARG A 23 0.24 -15.61 16.63
C ARG A 23 -0.87 -15.41 15.61
N ILE A 24 -1.88 -14.62 15.99
CA ILE A 24 -3.11 -14.44 15.18
C ILE A 24 -2.78 -13.81 13.81
N PHE A 25 -1.67 -13.08 13.65
CA PHE A 25 -1.12 -12.66 12.35
C PHE A 25 0.42 -12.67 12.34
N SER A 26 0.99 -13.00 11.18
CA SER A 26 2.43 -13.09 10.97
C SER A 26 2.94 -11.79 10.32
N ARG A 27 3.48 -10.86 11.12
CA ARG A 27 3.95 -9.54 10.66
C ARG A 27 5.47 -9.42 10.61
N ILE A 28 5.98 -8.83 9.54
CA ILE A 28 7.37 -8.35 9.46
C ILE A 28 7.44 -6.83 9.41
N ARG A 29 8.58 -6.30 9.84
CA ARG A 29 9.00 -4.91 9.60
C ARG A 29 10.12 -4.91 8.57
N VAL A 30 9.95 -4.09 7.54
CA VAL A 30 10.86 -3.95 6.41
C VAL A 30 11.54 -2.59 6.45
N GLU A 31 12.86 -2.55 6.24
CA GLU A 31 13.67 -1.34 6.13
C GLU A 31 14.60 -1.42 4.90
N GLY A 32 15.27 -0.32 4.56
CA GLY A 32 16.35 -0.28 3.57
C GLY A 32 15.98 0.21 2.18
N TYR A 33 14.70 0.51 1.94
CA TYR A 33 14.23 1.16 0.71
C TYR A 33 14.52 2.66 0.71
N ASP A 34 14.51 3.25 -0.50
CA ASP A 34 14.60 4.69 -0.68
C ASP A 34 13.28 5.35 -0.27
N THR A 35 13.35 6.25 0.71
CA THR A 35 12.16 6.94 1.24
C THR A 35 11.58 7.98 0.30
N SER A 36 12.28 8.33 -0.79
CA SER A 36 11.77 9.22 -1.83
C SER A 36 10.83 8.54 -2.83
N LEU A 37 10.72 7.21 -2.78
CA LEU A 37 9.79 6.45 -3.62
C LEU A 37 8.33 6.84 -3.34
N TYR A 38 7.48 6.66 -4.35
CA TYR A 38 6.04 6.68 -4.16
C TYR A 38 5.57 5.43 -3.42
N GLU A 39 4.50 5.58 -2.65
CA GLU A 39 3.94 4.53 -1.80
C GLU A 39 3.58 3.28 -2.60
N TYR A 40 2.86 3.47 -3.71
CA TYR A 40 2.41 2.38 -4.57
C TYR A 40 3.57 1.62 -5.25
N ASP A 41 4.61 2.33 -5.70
CA ASP A 41 5.79 1.68 -6.29
C ASP A 41 6.51 0.79 -5.27
N LEU A 42 6.61 1.24 -4.02
CA LEU A 42 7.18 0.43 -2.95
C LEU A 42 6.28 -0.75 -2.61
N GLU A 43 4.96 -0.57 -2.57
CA GLU A 43 3.98 -1.66 -2.36
C GLU A 43 4.14 -2.77 -3.40
N LEU A 44 4.23 -2.42 -4.69
CA LEU A 44 4.44 -3.38 -5.77
C LEU A 44 5.78 -4.10 -5.64
N ALA A 45 6.85 -3.37 -5.32
CA ALA A 45 8.18 -3.95 -5.13
C ALA A 45 8.21 -4.96 -3.97
N LEU A 46 7.58 -4.61 -2.83
CA LEU A 46 7.45 -5.52 -1.68
C LEU A 46 6.59 -6.73 -2.02
N THR A 47 5.46 -6.51 -2.70
CA THR A 47 4.54 -7.57 -3.13
C THR A 47 5.25 -8.58 -4.02
N LYS A 48 5.97 -8.10 -5.03
CA LYS A 48 6.74 -8.97 -5.92
C LYS A 48 7.84 -9.71 -5.18
N HIS A 49 8.60 -9.01 -4.33
CA HIS A 49 9.74 -9.58 -3.62
C HIS A 49 9.34 -10.67 -2.63
N PHE A 50 8.26 -10.46 -1.87
CA PHE A 50 7.80 -11.40 -0.83
C PHE A 50 6.74 -12.40 -1.32
N SER A 51 6.37 -12.38 -2.60
CA SER A 51 5.39 -13.30 -3.21
C SER A 51 5.67 -14.79 -2.95
N SER A 52 6.95 -15.18 -2.83
CA SER A 52 7.34 -16.57 -2.55
C SER A 52 7.26 -16.96 -1.07
N CYS A 53 7.13 -16.00 -0.16
CA CYS A 53 7.04 -16.24 1.29
C CYS A 53 5.63 -16.69 1.70
N GLY A 54 4.61 -16.10 1.11
CA GLY A 54 3.21 -16.40 1.37
C GLY A 54 2.28 -15.30 0.86
N GLU A 55 0.98 -15.50 1.03
CA GLU A 55 -0.04 -14.50 0.74
C GLU A 55 0.06 -13.34 1.75
N MET A 56 0.24 -12.13 1.25
CA MET A 56 0.23 -10.90 2.05
C MET A 56 -1.21 -10.41 2.18
N SER A 57 -1.64 -10.12 3.41
CA SER A 57 -2.98 -9.56 3.67
C SER A 57 -2.98 -8.04 3.64
N HIS A 58 -1.94 -7.41 4.18
CA HIS A 58 -1.81 -5.96 4.27
C HIS A 58 -0.35 -5.51 4.21
N ILE A 59 -0.11 -4.40 3.50
CA ILE A 59 1.17 -3.69 3.50
C ILE A 59 0.91 -2.28 4.00
N TYR A 60 1.54 -1.90 5.11
CA TYR A 60 1.47 -0.55 5.66
C TYR A 60 2.77 0.17 5.33
N ILE A 61 2.67 1.28 4.61
CA ILE A 61 3.81 2.13 4.23
C ILE A 61 3.62 3.53 4.83
N PRO A 62 4.09 3.73 6.07
CA PRO A 62 3.97 5.00 6.74
C PRO A 62 4.62 6.15 5.97
N ARG A 63 3.95 7.30 5.94
CA ARG A 63 4.44 8.53 5.29
C ARG A 63 4.72 9.63 6.31
N ASN A 64 5.73 10.43 6.03
CA ASN A 64 5.96 11.71 6.70
C ASN A 64 5.32 12.82 5.83
N PHE A 65 4.10 13.22 6.18
CA PHE A 65 3.34 14.20 5.40
C PHE A 65 3.96 15.59 5.39
N GLU A 66 4.69 15.99 6.45
CA GLU A 66 5.37 17.29 6.49
C GLU A 66 6.51 17.36 5.45
N LYS A 67 7.22 16.25 5.26
CA LYS A 67 8.36 16.15 4.35
C LYS A 67 8.00 15.63 2.96
N GLY A 68 6.78 15.11 2.79
CA GLY A 68 6.32 14.50 1.53
C GLY A 68 6.96 13.16 1.18
N ILE A 69 7.78 12.57 2.07
CA ILE A 69 8.52 11.32 1.86
C ILE A 69 7.97 10.19 2.73
N LEU A 70 8.31 8.94 2.39
CA LEU A 70 8.00 7.78 3.22
C LEU A 70 8.82 7.79 4.52
N LYS A 71 8.32 7.14 5.56
CA LYS A 71 9.17 6.79 6.72
C LYS A 71 10.11 5.65 6.30
N SER A 72 11.18 5.44 7.05
CA SER A 72 12.23 4.44 6.76
C SER A 72 11.85 3.00 7.12
N PHE A 73 10.55 2.70 7.27
CA PHE A 73 10.08 1.35 7.52
C PHE A 73 8.67 1.12 7.00
N ALA A 74 8.40 -0.11 6.56
CA ALA A 74 7.09 -0.61 6.20
C ALA A 74 6.74 -1.83 7.07
N LEU A 75 5.46 -2.16 7.18
CA LEU A 75 4.98 -3.37 7.86
C LEU A 75 4.26 -4.24 6.84
N VAL A 76 4.55 -5.53 6.84
CA VAL A 76 3.91 -6.49 5.93
C VAL A 76 3.28 -7.60 6.76
N ASP A 77 1.98 -7.79 6.58
CA ASP A 77 1.23 -8.88 7.18
C ASP A 77 1.06 -10.01 6.20
N PHE A 78 1.28 -11.22 6.69
CA PHE A 78 1.02 -12.45 5.95
C PHE A 78 -0.22 -13.16 6.51
N ALA A 79 -1.06 -13.65 5.61
CA ALA A 79 -2.13 -14.60 5.91
C ALA A 79 -1.62 -16.04 6.03
N THR A 80 -0.41 -16.33 5.51
CA THR A 80 0.19 -17.67 5.49
C THR A 80 1.07 -17.93 6.70
N GLU A 81 0.83 -19.04 7.41
CA GLU A 81 1.72 -19.53 8.46
C GLU A 81 3.12 -19.87 7.90
N GLY A 82 4.19 -19.55 8.63
CA GLY A 82 5.55 -19.82 8.17
C GLY A 82 6.12 -18.77 7.21
N ALA A 83 5.33 -17.75 6.83
CA ALA A 83 5.75 -16.72 5.89
C ALA A 83 6.81 -15.78 6.48
N VAL A 84 6.74 -15.48 7.77
CA VAL A 84 7.73 -14.62 8.45
C VAL A 84 9.12 -15.27 8.43
N GLU A 85 9.21 -16.57 8.72
CA GLU A 85 10.47 -17.31 8.74
C GLU A 85 11.11 -17.35 7.34
N LYS A 86 10.29 -17.43 6.29
CA LYS A 86 10.77 -17.32 4.91
C LYS A 86 11.21 -15.90 4.58
N ALA A 87 10.44 -14.88 4.96
CA ALA A 87 10.76 -13.49 4.69
C ALA A 87 12.04 -13.03 5.41
N LEU A 88 12.27 -13.50 6.65
CA LEU A 88 13.50 -13.25 7.40
C LEU A 88 14.75 -13.77 6.66
N LYS A 89 14.64 -14.89 5.94
CA LYS A 89 15.74 -15.44 5.13
C LYS A 89 16.06 -14.58 3.90
N LEU A 90 15.15 -13.71 3.47
CA LEU A 90 15.38 -12.77 2.37
C LEU A 90 16.06 -11.47 2.83
N SER A 91 16.25 -11.27 4.14
CA SER A 91 16.95 -10.10 4.67
C SER A 91 18.37 -9.99 4.09
N GLY A 92 18.75 -8.80 3.62
CA GLY A 92 20.00 -8.48 2.93
C GLY A 92 19.98 -8.72 1.41
N SER A 93 18.94 -9.36 0.87
CA SER A 93 18.80 -9.59 -0.57
C SER A 93 18.46 -8.30 -1.33
N ALA A 94 18.77 -8.29 -2.63
CA ALA A 94 18.47 -7.16 -3.50
C ALA A 94 17.01 -7.22 -3.95
N VAL A 95 16.34 -6.07 -3.93
CA VAL A 95 15.00 -5.88 -4.49
C VAL A 95 15.11 -5.27 -5.88
N GLU A 96 14.15 -5.59 -6.73
CA GLU A 96 13.98 -4.90 -8.01
C GLU A 96 13.86 -3.39 -7.76
N GLY A 97 14.67 -2.59 -8.45
CA GLY A 97 14.87 -1.17 -8.13
C GLY A 97 16.19 -0.83 -7.42
N GLY A 98 17.04 -1.84 -7.13
CA GLY A 98 18.45 -1.62 -6.82
C GLY A 98 18.79 -1.33 -5.36
N TRP A 99 17.87 -1.61 -4.43
CA TRP A 99 18.08 -1.46 -2.99
C TRP A 99 18.10 -2.82 -2.28
N ARG A 100 18.55 -2.84 -1.01
CA ARG A 100 18.60 -4.08 -0.20
C ARG A 100 17.54 -4.05 0.88
N VAL A 101 16.79 -5.13 0.99
CA VAL A 101 15.75 -5.27 2.00
C VAL A 101 16.32 -5.71 3.33
N PHE A 102 15.91 -5.11 4.43
CA PHE A 102 16.22 -5.59 5.78
C PHE A 102 14.92 -5.94 6.49
N VAL A 103 14.81 -7.20 6.91
CA VAL A 103 13.59 -7.75 7.51
C VAL A 103 13.83 -8.05 8.97
N LYS A 104 12.89 -7.61 9.81
CA LYS A 104 12.81 -7.94 11.24
C LYS A 104 11.43 -8.48 11.54
N GLU A 105 11.33 -9.37 12.51
CA GLU A 105 10.03 -9.75 13.05
C GLU A 105 9.40 -8.56 13.79
N SER A 106 8.10 -8.36 13.63
CA SER A 106 7.37 -7.33 14.35
C SER A 106 6.38 -7.99 15.31
N PRO A 107 6.51 -7.78 16.64
CA PRO A 107 5.56 -8.32 17.61
C PRO A 107 4.25 -7.51 17.68
N PHE A 108 4.13 -6.43 16.91
CA PHE A 108 2.99 -5.52 16.97
C PHE A 108 1.86 -6.00 16.05
N ASN A 109 0.74 -6.43 16.63
CA ASN A 109 -0.43 -6.92 15.89
C ASN A 109 -1.56 -5.87 15.74
N GLY A 110 -1.32 -4.59 16.03
CA GLY A 110 -2.32 -3.53 15.88
C GLY A 110 -2.34 -2.90 14.49
N ASP A 111 -3.41 -2.20 14.14
CA ASP A 111 -3.38 -1.32 12.96
C ASP A 111 -2.36 -0.20 13.16
N TYR A 112 -1.61 0.12 12.11
CA TYR A 112 -0.73 1.29 12.11
C TYR A 112 -1.41 2.42 11.33
N ILE A 113 -1.72 3.51 12.03
CA ILE A 113 -2.31 4.72 11.43
C ILE A 113 -1.30 5.85 11.57
N ASP A 114 -0.96 6.49 10.46
CA ASP A 114 -0.09 7.65 10.50
C ASP A 114 -0.76 8.83 11.21
N PRO A 115 -0.05 9.50 12.14
CA PRO A 115 -0.47 10.82 12.61
C PRO A 115 -0.63 11.78 11.42
N GLY A 116 -1.80 12.40 11.30
CA GLY A 116 -2.14 13.30 10.18
C GLY A 116 -2.79 12.62 8.98
N TRP A 117 -2.94 11.28 8.96
CA TRP A 117 -3.60 10.54 7.86
C TRP A 117 -5.00 11.09 7.52
N ALA A 118 -5.78 11.44 8.55
CA ALA A 118 -7.13 11.97 8.35
C ALA A 118 -7.12 13.26 7.51
N ASP A 119 -6.18 14.18 7.78
CA ASP A 119 -6.12 15.50 7.14
C ASP A 119 -5.69 15.40 5.66
N VAL A 120 -4.79 14.47 5.33
CA VAL A 120 -4.34 14.25 3.95
C VAL A 120 -5.27 13.36 3.13
N SER A 121 -5.98 12.40 3.74
CA SER A 121 -6.84 11.47 3.02
C SER A 121 -7.92 12.17 2.17
N PHE A 122 -8.50 13.26 2.69
CA PHE A 122 -9.48 14.07 1.97
C PHE A 122 -8.85 14.87 0.81
N LYS A 123 -7.62 15.36 0.98
CA LYS A 123 -6.90 16.10 -0.06
C LYS A 123 -6.41 15.17 -1.19
N HIS A 124 -6.03 13.95 -0.83
CA HIS A 124 -5.61 12.91 -1.77
C HIS A 124 -6.75 12.46 -2.69
N PHE A 125 -7.95 12.23 -2.15
CA PHE A 125 -9.10 11.81 -2.95
C PHE A 125 -9.59 12.86 -3.94
N SER A 126 -9.52 14.15 -3.58
CA SER A 126 -10.05 15.23 -4.43
C SER A 126 -9.14 15.64 -5.58
N SER A 127 -7.86 15.27 -5.53
CA SER A 127 -6.85 15.63 -6.53
C SER A 127 -6.46 14.49 -7.48
N GLU A 128 -6.90 13.26 -7.17
CA GLU A 128 -6.64 12.09 -8.01
C GLU A 128 -7.39 12.16 -9.35
N ARG A 129 -6.76 11.63 -10.40
CA ARG A 129 -7.34 11.44 -11.73
C ARG A 129 -7.33 9.95 -12.04
N GLU A 130 -8.36 9.51 -12.74
CA GLU A 130 -8.51 8.13 -13.17
C GLU A 130 -8.35 8.07 -14.69
N LEU A 131 -7.43 7.22 -15.15
CA LEU A 131 -7.12 6.99 -16.55
C LEU A 131 -7.53 5.56 -16.92
N ILE A 132 -8.20 5.38 -18.04
CA ILE A 132 -8.49 4.06 -18.61
C ILE A 132 -7.52 3.84 -19.77
N VAL A 133 -6.74 2.78 -19.68
CA VAL A 133 -5.71 2.45 -20.67
C VAL A 133 -5.87 1.02 -21.20
N SER A 134 -5.35 0.79 -22.41
CA SER A 134 -5.26 -0.52 -23.05
C SER A 134 -3.93 -0.69 -23.79
N GLY A 135 -3.70 -1.85 -24.39
CA GLY A 135 -2.50 -2.11 -25.20
C GLY A 135 -1.29 -2.67 -24.46
N TYR A 136 -1.46 -3.09 -23.20
CA TYR A 136 -0.47 -3.85 -22.44
C TYR A 136 -0.55 -5.36 -22.75
N ASP A 137 0.53 -6.10 -22.48
CA ASP A 137 0.59 -7.55 -22.74
C ASP A 137 -0.14 -8.37 -21.67
N THR A 138 -1.39 -8.72 -21.95
CA THR A 138 -2.25 -9.52 -21.05
C THR A 138 -1.73 -10.93 -20.72
N SER A 139 -0.63 -11.39 -21.35
CA SER A 139 -0.02 -12.68 -21.03
C SER A 139 0.88 -12.63 -19.78
N LEU A 140 1.25 -11.43 -19.33
CA LEU A 140 2.13 -11.24 -18.18
C LEU A 140 1.36 -11.33 -16.84
N PRO A 141 2.05 -11.71 -15.75
CA PRO A 141 1.49 -11.66 -14.42
C PRO A 141 0.96 -10.26 -14.07
N GLU A 142 -0.17 -10.21 -13.35
CA GLU A 142 -0.81 -8.95 -12.95
C GLU A 142 0.16 -7.97 -12.25
N ILE A 143 1.03 -8.49 -11.39
CA ILE A 143 2.04 -7.69 -10.69
C ILE A 143 3.03 -7.03 -11.66
N ASP A 144 3.42 -7.71 -12.74
CA ASP A 144 4.33 -7.17 -13.74
C ASP A 144 3.62 -6.12 -14.61
N LEU A 145 2.32 -6.30 -14.86
CA LEU A 145 1.48 -5.29 -15.50
C LEU A 145 1.38 -4.02 -14.66
N GLN A 146 1.12 -4.16 -13.35
CA GLN A 146 1.04 -3.03 -12.42
C GLN A 146 2.36 -2.27 -12.35
N ILE A 147 3.49 -2.98 -12.22
CA ILE A 147 4.83 -2.36 -12.21
C ILE A 147 5.11 -1.63 -13.52
N GLY A 148 4.85 -2.28 -14.66
CA GLY A 148 5.09 -1.69 -15.97
C GLY A 148 4.25 -0.44 -16.21
N LEU A 149 2.95 -0.48 -15.87
CA LEU A 149 2.04 0.66 -16.01
C LEU A 149 2.39 1.78 -15.03
N SER A 150 2.70 1.48 -13.76
CA SER A 150 3.15 2.49 -12.80
C SER A 150 4.38 3.21 -13.31
N LYS A 151 5.37 2.45 -13.78
CA LYS A 151 6.60 3.01 -14.35
C LYS A 151 6.34 3.85 -15.60
N HIS A 152 5.42 3.45 -16.48
CA HIS A 152 5.07 4.20 -17.70
C HIS A 152 4.54 5.59 -17.38
N PHE A 153 3.66 5.70 -16.39
CA PHE A 153 3.00 6.94 -16.03
C PHE A 153 3.71 7.73 -14.92
N SER A 154 4.83 7.23 -14.38
CA SER A 154 5.62 7.90 -13.33
C SER A 154 6.11 9.31 -13.72
N SER A 155 6.27 9.61 -15.02
CA SER A 155 6.61 10.97 -15.48
C SER A 155 5.41 11.94 -15.54
N CYS A 156 4.19 11.42 -15.45
CA CYS A 156 2.96 12.20 -15.46
C CYS A 156 2.51 12.65 -14.07
N GLY A 157 3.01 11.99 -13.01
CA GLY A 157 2.63 12.23 -11.63
C GLY A 157 2.86 11.03 -10.71
N GLU A 158 2.43 11.18 -9.45
CA GLU A 158 2.43 10.10 -8.46
C GLU A 158 1.32 9.09 -8.82
N VAL A 159 1.70 7.91 -9.31
CA VAL A 159 0.74 6.80 -9.51
C VAL A 159 0.41 6.20 -8.15
N THR A 160 -0.88 6.09 -7.85
CA THR A 160 -1.39 5.68 -6.54
C THR A 160 -2.12 4.35 -6.57
N GLY A 161 -2.35 3.82 -7.76
CA GLY A 161 -2.94 2.50 -7.96
C GLY A 161 -3.10 2.14 -9.42
N VAL A 162 -3.01 0.85 -9.71
CA VAL A 162 -3.32 0.25 -11.01
C VAL A 162 -4.23 -0.95 -10.79
N THR A 163 -5.41 -0.91 -11.40
CA THR A 163 -6.37 -2.00 -11.40
C THR A 163 -6.43 -2.62 -12.78
N ILE A 164 -6.06 -3.89 -12.90
CA ILE A 164 -6.19 -4.64 -14.15
C ILE A 164 -7.62 -5.17 -14.28
N LEU A 165 -8.23 -4.98 -15.46
CA LEU A 165 -9.57 -5.49 -15.80
C LEU A 165 -9.43 -6.49 -16.95
N PRO A 166 -9.13 -7.78 -16.66
CA PRO A 166 -8.85 -8.78 -17.68
C PRO A 166 -10.01 -9.01 -18.64
N THR A 167 -11.25 -8.87 -18.16
CA THR A 167 -12.48 -9.07 -18.93
C THR A 167 -12.59 -8.14 -20.14
N CYS A 168 -12.05 -6.92 -20.03
CA CYS A 168 -12.12 -5.90 -21.07
C CYS A 168 -10.75 -5.60 -21.70
N ARG A 169 -9.67 -6.26 -21.25
CA ARG A 169 -8.27 -5.93 -21.61
C ARG A 169 -7.94 -4.45 -21.36
N LYS A 170 -8.48 -3.90 -20.27
CA LYS A 170 -8.28 -2.51 -19.84
C LYS A 170 -7.59 -2.46 -18.50
N ALA A 171 -6.93 -1.37 -18.20
CA ALA A 171 -6.41 -1.09 -16.88
C ALA A 171 -6.86 0.31 -16.48
N THR A 172 -7.20 0.45 -15.21
CA THR A 172 -7.51 1.74 -14.59
C THR A 172 -6.30 2.18 -13.80
N ILE A 173 -5.84 3.41 -14.04
CA ILE A 173 -4.68 4.00 -13.37
C ILE A 173 -5.14 5.21 -12.59
N PHE A 174 -4.78 5.24 -11.31
CA PHE A 174 -5.00 6.38 -10.43
C PHE A 174 -3.70 7.16 -10.34
N ILE A 175 -3.76 8.45 -10.67
CA ILE A 175 -2.59 9.32 -10.70
C ILE A 175 -2.89 10.67 -10.06
N ARG A 176 -1.89 11.23 -9.37
CA ARG A 176 -1.96 12.53 -8.72
C ARG A 176 -0.88 13.45 -9.27
N GLU A 177 -1.31 14.50 -9.96
CA GLU A 177 -0.56 15.73 -10.21
C GLU A 177 -1.49 16.72 -10.91
N GLU A 178 -1.20 18.02 -10.79
CA GLU A 178 -1.80 18.99 -11.70
C GLU A 178 -1.27 18.74 -13.12
N GLY A 179 -2.17 18.65 -14.10
CA GLY A 179 -1.79 18.34 -15.48
C GLY A 179 -1.47 16.86 -15.76
N ALA A 180 -1.67 15.95 -14.81
CA ALA A 180 -1.34 14.53 -14.97
C ALA A 180 -2.07 13.88 -16.15
N ALA A 181 -3.33 14.27 -16.37
CA ALA A 181 -4.16 13.75 -17.45
C ALA A 181 -3.61 14.16 -18.83
N GLU A 182 -3.23 15.42 -18.99
CA GLU A 182 -2.68 15.98 -20.21
C GLU A 182 -1.33 15.32 -20.54
N LYS A 183 -0.44 15.22 -19.56
CA LYS A 183 0.83 14.50 -19.71
C LYS A 183 0.62 13.03 -20.08
N ALA A 184 -0.37 12.36 -19.48
CA ALA A 184 -0.68 10.97 -19.78
C ALA A 184 -1.20 10.79 -21.22
N LEU A 185 -2.03 11.71 -21.70
CA LEU A 185 -2.50 11.73 -23.09
C LEU A 185 -1.34 11.90 -24.08
N GLU A 186 -0.31 12.68 -23.74
CA GLU A 186 0.92 12.82 -24.56
C GLU A 186 1.80 11.55 -24.60
N LEU A 187 1.63 10.65 -23.63
CA LEU A 187 2.28 9.34 -23.63
C LEU A 187 1.48 8.26 -24.40
N SER A 188 0.21 8.53 -24.72
CA SER A 188 -0.64 7.61 -25.47
C SER A 188 -0.05 7.28 -26.85
N GLY A 189 -0.02 5.99 -27.19
CA GLY A 189 0.51 5.47 -28.45
C GLY A 189 2.03 5.32 -28.49
N ARG A 190 2.74 5.50 -27.37
CA ARG A 190 4.17 5.22 -27.27
C ARG A 190 4.41 3.75 -26.96
N ASP A 191 5.32 3.13 -27.73
CA ASP A 191 5.76 1.77 -27.45
C ASP A 191 6.68 1.76 -26.20
N MET A 192 6.30 0.97 -25.21
CA MET A 192 7.11 0.70 -24.01
C MET A 192 7.57 -0.75 -24.03
N GLY A 193 8.60 -1.05 -24.84
CA GLY A 193 9.18 -2.39 -24.89
C GLY A 193 8.21 -3.44 -25.42
N GLY A 194 7.42 -3.09 -26.45
CA GLY A 194 6.40 -3.94 -27.04
C GLY A 194 4.98 -3.72 -26.52
N TRP A 195 4.77 -2.86 -25.52
CA TRP A 195 3.44 -2.43 -25.09
C TRP A 195 3.06 -1.14 -25.79
N ASN A 196 2.00 -1.16 -26.60
CA ASN A 196 1.48 0.03 -27.26
C ASN A 196 0.36 0.65 -26.40
N ILE A 197 0.77 1.27 -25.30
CA ILE A 197 -0.18 1.79 -24.30
C ILE A 197 -1.00 2.93 -24.91
N THR A 198 -2.33 2.78 -24.89
CA THR A 198 -3.27 3.80 -25.35
C THR A 198 -4.10 4.29 -24.18
N VAL A 199 -4.11 5.60 -23.95
CA VAL A 199 -5.04 6.24 -23.01
C VAL A 199 -6.37 6.45 -23.72
N GLU A 200 -7.38 5.68 -23.34
CA GLU A 200 -8.71 5.71 -23.96
C GLU A 200 -9.61 6.79 -23.36
N CYS A 201 -9.52 6.99 -22.04
CA CYS A 201 -10.38 7.92 -21.32
C CYS A 201 -9.67 8.50 -20.11
N VAL A 202 -9.89 9.78 -19.86
CA VAL A 202 -9.58 10.45 -18.60
C VAL A 202 -10.92 10.74 -17.93
N MET A 203 -11.15 10.15 -16.77
CA MET A 203 -12.33 10.45 -15.98
C MET A 203 -12.18 11.82 -15.33
N PRO A 204 -13.28 12.61 -15.22
CA PRO A 204 -13.22 13.87 -14.51
C PRO A 204 -12.83 13.64 -13.04
N PRO A 205 -12.19 14.63 -12.39
CA PRO A 205 -12.06 14.63 -10.94
C PRO A 205 -13.40 14.32 -10.28
N MET A 206 -13.38 13.57 -9.18
CA MET A 206 -14.60 13.41 -8.38
C MET A 206 -15.02 14.77 -7.81
N ASP A 207 -16.10 15.35 -8.35
CA ASP A 207 -16.68 16.61 -7.85
C ASP A 207 -17.05 16.48 -6.37
N SER A 208 -16.54 17.38 -5.53
CA SER A 208 -16.80 17.41 -4.09
C SER A 208 -18.15 18.04 -3.70
N GLU A 209 -19.05 18.35 -4.62
CA GLU A 209 -20.30 19.02 -4.27
C GLU A 209 -21.52 18.54 -5.06
N LYS A 210 -22.31 17.65 -4.46
CA LYS A 210 -23.77 17.82 -4.33
C LYS A 210 -24.27 17.25 -2.99
N ASN A 211 -24.43 18.15 -2.02
CA ASN A 211 -25.33 18.09 -0.85
C ASN A 211 -25.43 16.76 -0.08
N PHE A 212 -24.54 16.54 0.89
CA PHE A 212 -24.92 15.80 2.09
C PHE A 212 -25.49 16.81 3.10
N PRO A 213 -26.75 16.68 3.53
CA PRO A 213 -27.25 17.52 4.61
C PRO A 213 -26.37 17.27 5.84
N THR A 214 -25.77 18.34 6.35
CA THR A 214 -25.04 18.37 7.62
C THR A 214 -26.00 17.98 8.73
N SER A 215 -26.13 16.69 8.99
CA SER A 215 -26.79 16.16 10.18
C SER A 215 -25.70 15.70 11.13
N ASN A 216 -25.68 16.30 12.32
CA ASN A 216 -24.83 15.99 13.46
C ASN A 216 -24.96 14.52 13.93
N ARG A 217 -24.43 13.58 13.16
CA ARG A 217 -24.14 12.22 13.64
C ARG A 217 -22.68 11.92 13.39
N ALA A 218 -22.10 11.18 14.34
CA ALA A 218 -20.70 10.79 14.37
C ALA A 218 -20.18 10.41 12.97
N PRO A 219 -18.92 10.77 12.65
CA PRO A 219 -18.34 10.53 11.34
C PRO A 219 -18.54 9.06 10.95
N PRO A 220 -19.08 8.76 9.75
CA PRO A 220 -19.28 7.39 9.32
C PRO A 220 -17.93 6.68 9.25
N SER A 221 -17.87 5.42 9.68
CA SER A 221 -16.67 4.61 9.48
C SER A 221 -16.32 4.56 7.98
N ILE A 222 -15.03 4.63 7.67
CA ILE A 222 -14.51 4.60 6.28
C ILE A 222 -15.03 3.36 5.55
N LEU A 223 -15.11 2.22 6.24
CA LEU A 223 -15.75 0.99 5.73
C LEU A 223 -17.23 1.20 5.37
N GLY A 224 -17.97 1.98 6.16
CA GLY A 224 -19.35 2.36 5.88
C GLY A 224 -19.49 3.26 4.65
N ILE A 225 -18.51 4.14 4.41
CA ILE A 225 -18.46 4.99 3.22
C ILE A 225 -18.14 4.14 1.98
N MET A 226 -17.09 3.32 2.05
CA MET A 226 -16.66 2.42 0.98
C MET A 226 -17.76 1.41 0.61
N ASN A 227 -18.43 0.79 1.58
CA ASN A 227 -19.54 -0.14 1.33
C ASN A 227 -20.74 0.55 0.65
N LYS A 228 -21.00 1.81 0.99
CA LYS A 228 -22.07 2.59 0.38
C LYS A 228 -21.72 3.03 -1.04
N MET A 229 -20.44 3.27 -1.31
CA MET A 229 -19.89 3.57 -2.64
C MET A 229 -19.91 2.34 -3.56
N MET A 230 -19.45 1.17 -3.09
CA MET A 230 -19.52 -0.08 -3.84
C MET A 230 -20.95 -0.47 -4.22
N LYS A 231 -21.91 -0.28 -3.30
CA LYS A 231 -23.35 -0.49 -3.59
C LYS A 231 -23.91 0.47 -4.63
N LYS A 232 -23.39 1.71 -4.73
CA LYS A 232 -23.81 2.67 -5.75
C LYS A 232 -23.20 2.36 -7.12
N MET A 233 -21.97 1.87 -7.17
CA MET A 233 -21.31 1.45 -8.42
C MET A 233 -22.02 0.25 -9.05
N ASN A 234 -22.37 -0.77 -8.25
CA ASN A 234 -23.11 -1.94 -8.76
C ASN A 234 -24.54 -1.62 -9.23
N LYS A 235 -25.12 -0.48 -8.82
CA LYS A 235 -26.47 -0.09 -9.23
C LYS A 235 -26.50 0.61 -10.59
N LYS A 236 -25.37 1.20 -11.04
CA LYS A 236 -25.26 1.89 -12.33
C LYS A 236 -24.95 0.96 -13.51
N THR A 237 -24.60 -0.30 -13.25
CA THR A 237 -24.24 -1.29 -14.28
C THR A 237 -25.41 -2.19 -14.73
N THR A 238 -26.63 -1.94 -14.24
CA THR A 238 -27.84 -2.74 -14.53
C THR A 238 -29.01 -1.95 -15.11
N GLU A 239 -28.76 -0.78 -15.72
CA GLU A 239 -29.73 -0.06 -16.53
C GLU A 239 -29.24 0.12 -17.96
#